data_AF-A0AAX3NV77-F1
#
_entry.id   AF-A0AAX3NV77-F1
#
_cell.length_a   1.000
_cell.length_b   1.000
_cell.length_c   1.000
_cell.angle_alpha   90.00
_cell.angle_beta   90.00
_cell.angle_gamma   90.00
#
_symmetry.space_group_name_H-M   'P 1'
#
loop_
_entity.id
_entity.type
_entity.pdbx_description
1 polymer ?
#
loop_
_entity_poly.entity_id
_entity_poly.type
_entity_poly.pdbx_seq_one_letter_code
_entity_poly.pdbx_strand_id
1 'polypeptide(L)'
;MAGFGYRLTDYPGFTGFHGDLVVDPVLPTIAFRADMDGLEMHDMSDVAFKSSHEGMAHNCGHDSHMAIALTTAKFLSEQRSRLQYNVRFIFQMAEEDMRVPGA
;
A
#
# COMPACT_ATOMS: atom_id res chain seq x y z
N MET A 1 -1.49 -4.22 8.85
CA MET A 1 -1.00 -5.47 8.23
C MET A 1 -0.33 -6.44 9.21
N ALA A 2 0.49 -5.98 10.17
CA ALA A 2 1.07 -6.87 11.19
C ALA A 2 0.03 -7.71 11.94
N GLY A 3 -1.11 -7.11 12.32
CA GLY A 3 -2.25 -7.84 12.90
C GLY A 3 -2.94 -8.85 11.98
N PHE A 4 -2.63 -8.86 10.69
CA PHE A 4 -3.06 -9.86 9.72
C PHE A 4 -1.97 -10.93 9.50
N GLY A 5 -0.90 -10.97 10.29
CA GLY A 5 0.17 -11.96 10.15
C GLY A 5 1.20 -11.66 9.04
N TYR A 6 1.19 -10.44 8.48
CA TYR A 6 2.25 -10.00 7.57
C TYR A 6 3.47 -9.52 8.36
N ARG A 7 4.67 -9.92 7.93
CA ARG A 7 5.92 -9.31 8.40
C ARG A 7 6.13 -8.01 7.62
N LEU A 8 6.26 -6.90 8.33
CA LEU A 8 6.51 -5.58 7.72
C LEU A 8 8.00 -5.30 7.63
N THR A 9 8.39 -4.67 6.53
CA THR A 9 9.74 -4.16 6.29
C THR A 9 9.63 -2.70 5.86
N ASP A 10 10.14 -1.81 6.70
CA ASP A 10 10.29 -0.39 6.38
C ASP A 10 11.68 -0.13 5.77
N TYR A 11 11.83 1.01 5.10
CA TYR A 11 13.07 1.41 4.46
C TYR A 11 13.61 2.70 5.09
N PRO A 12 14.73 2.65 5.84
CA PRO A 12 15.28 3.84 6.48
C PRO A 12 15.54 4.98 5.49
N GLY A 13 14.97 6.16 5.76
CA GLY A 13 15.07 7.33 4.91
C GLY A 13 13.95 7.48 3.86
N PHE A 14 13.02 6.52 3.78
CA PHE A 14 11.89 6.52 2.85
C PHE A 14 10.56 6.35 3.60
N THR A 15 9.44 6.71 2.96
CA THR A 15 8.09 6.59 3.54
C THR A 15 7.30 5.37 3.06
N GLY A 16 7.81 4.65 2.04
CA GLY A 16 7.23 3.39 1.59
C GLY A 16 7.59 2.20 2.47
N PHE A 17 6.84 1.10 2.34
CA PHE A 17 7.09 -0.15 3.05
C PHE A 17 6.54 -1.36 2.27
N HIS A 18 6.92 -2.57 2.68
CA HIS A 18 6.25 -3.78 2.20
C HIS A 18 5.87 -4.73 3.33
N GLY A 19 4.83 -5.53 3.09
CA GLY A 19 4.40 -6.60 3.98
C GLY A 19 4.47 -7.96 3.28
N ASP A 20 5.09 -8.95 3.94
CA ASP A 20 5.18 -10.33 3.47
C ASP A 20 4.28 -11.27 4.27
N LEU A 21 3.43 -12.02 3.57
CA LEU A 21 2.77 -13.22 4.08
C LEU A 21 3.47 -14.44 3.49
N VAL A 22 4.36 -15.04 4.29
CA VAL A 22 5.07 -16.28 3.93
C VAL A 22 4.20 -17.47 4.31
N VAL A 23 3.69 -18.18 3.31
CA VAL A 23 2.96 -19.45 3.47
C VAL A 23 3.97 -20.59 3.65
N ASP A 24 4.92 -20.68 2.72
CA ASP A 24 6.03 -21.63 2.74
C ASP A 24 7.23 -21.00 2.01
N PRO A 25 8.44 -20.95 2.63
CA PRO A 25 9.64 -20.40 2.01
C PRO A 25 10.03 -21.01 0.65
N VAL A 26 9.59 -22.23 0.31
CA VAL A 26 9.90 -22.84 -1.00
C VAL A 26 8.98 -22.37 -2.12
N LEU A 27 7.82 -21.79 -1.79
CA LEU A 27 6.87 -21.30 -2.77
C LEU A 27 7.32 -19.96 -3.38
N PRO A 28 7.02 -19.71 -4.67
CA PRO A 28 7.26 -18.40 -5.28
C PRO A 28 6.38 -17.31 -4.63
N THR A 29 6.83 -16.06 -4.78
CA THR A 29 6.14 -14.89 -4.23
C THR A 29 5.46 -14.09 -5.35
N ILE A 30 4.21 -13.71 -5.14
CA ILE A 30 3.49 -12.73 -5.97
C ILE A 30 3.41 -11.41 -5.20
N ALA A 31 3.70 -10.31 -5.89
CA ALA A 31 3.61 -8.96 -5.32
C ALA A 31 2.40 -8.20 -5.87
N PHE A 32 1.68 -7.53 -4.98
CA PHE A 32 0.70 -6.50 -5.30
C PHE A 32 1.27 -5.15 -4.90
N ARG A 33 1.16 -4.14 -5.77
CA ARG A 33 1.65 -2.78 -5.52
C ARG A 33 0.48 -1.82 -5.39
N ALA A 34 0.55 -0.93 -4.40
CA ALA A 34 -0.27 0.26 -4.26
C ALA A 34 0.66 1.47 -4.11
N ASP A 35 0.39 2.52 -4.87
CA ASP A 35 0.93 3.87 -4.64
C ASP A 35 0.28 4.48 -3.39
N MET A 36 0.94 5.47 -2.79
CA MET A 36 0.56 6.01 -1.48
C MET A 36 0.50 7.53 -1.42
N ASP A 37 1.12 8.25 -2.36
CA ASP A 37 1.33 9.69 -2.27
C ASP A 37 0.06 10.48 -2.66
N GLY A 38 -0.05 11.67 -2.07
CA GLY A 38 -1.04 12.67 -2.48
C GLY A 38 -0.41 13.72 -3.39
N LEU A 39 -1.25 14.58 -3.95
CA LEU A 39 -0.86 15.68 -4.82
C LEU A 39 -0.87 17.01 -4.07
N GLU A 40 0.05 17.92 -4.43
CA GLU A 40 0.07 19.32 -3.98
C GLU A 40 -0.97 20.15 -4.75
N MET A 41 -2.24 19.90 -4.45
CA MET A 41 -3.38 20.67 -4.94
C MET A 41 -4.58 20.56 -3.99
N HIS A 42 -5.53 21.48 -4.13
CA HIS A 42 -6.78 21.43 -3.36
C HIS A 42 -7.57 20.15 -3.66
N ASP A 43 -8.22 19.63 -2.62
CA ASP A 43 -9.20 18.56 -2.76
C ASP A 43 -10.36 19.05 -3.65
N MET A 44 -10.64 18.31 -4.72
CA MET A 44 -11.66 18.65 -5.71
C MET A 44 -13.04 18.07 -5.35
N SER A 45 -13.13 17.30 -4.27
CA SER A 45 -14.35 16.64 -3.83
C SER A 45 -15.20 17.50 -2.89
N ASP A 46 -16.51 17.29 -2.93
CA ASP A 46 -17.46 17.85 -1.96
C ASP A 46 -18.04 16.72 -1.11
N VAL A 47 -17.20 16.15 -0.25
CA VAL A 47 -17.53 14.99 0.59
C VAL A 47 -17.16 15.23 2.05
N ALA A 48 -17.84 14.51 2.95
CA ALA A 48 -17.63 14.64 4.39
C ALA A 48 -16.21 14.21 4.86
N PHE A 49 -15.50 13.42 4.04
CA PHE A 49 -14.15 12.91 4.31
C PHE A 49 -13.07 13.59 3.46
N LYS A 50 -13.34 14.80 2.96
CA LYS A 50 -12.35 15.61 2.23
C LYS A 50 -11.06 15.77 3.03
N SER A 51 -9.96 16.03 2.33
CA SER A 51 -8.65 16.27 2.92
C SER A 51 -8.72 17.35 4.00
N SER A 52 -8.11 17.04 5.15
CA SER A 52 -7.87 17.99 6.23
C SER A 52 -6.57 18.80 6.04
N HIS A 53 -5.78 18.49 5.01
CA HIS A 53 -4.53 19.17 4.69
C HIS A 53 -4.78 20.19 3.58
N GLU A 54 -4.65 21.47 3.91
CA GLU A 54 -4.86 22.53 2.92
C GLU A 54 -3.88 22.41 1.76
N GLY A 55 -4.39 22.46 0.53
CA GLY A 55 -3.58 22.36 -0.68
C GLY A 55 -2.98 20.97 -0.94
N MET A 56 -3.41 19.93 -0.21
CA MET A 56 -2.94 18.55 -0.41
C MET A 56 -4.13 17.59 -0.49
N ALA A 57 -4.17 16.70 -1.48
CA ALA A 57 -5.27 15.73 -1.62
C ALA A 57 -4.90 14.47 -2.41
N HIS A 58 -5.63 13.37 -2.19
CA HIS A 58 -5.55 12.16 -3.01
C HIS A 58 -6.45 12.25 -4.25
N ASN A 59 -6.18 13.19 -5.15
CA ASN A 59 -6.99 13.36 -6.35
C ASN A 59 -6.74 12.29 -7.45
N CYS A 60 -5.71 11.45 -7.29
CA CYS A 60 -5.42 10.31 -8.18
C CYS A 60 -5.93 8.96 -7.63
N GLY A 61 -6.56 8.96 -6.44
CA GLY A 61 -7.17 7.76 -5.84
C GLY A 61 -6.18 6.81 -5.13
N HIS A 62 -4.98 7.27 -4.78
CA HIS A 62 -3.99 6.44 -4.07
C HIS A 62 -4.47 6.01 -2.67
N ASP A 63 -5.35 6.80 -2.05
CA ASP A 63 -6.10 6.39 -0.85
C ASP A 63 -6.95 5.13 -1.09
N SER A 64 -7.65 5.07 -2.22
CA SER A 64 -8.47 3.94 -2.63
C SER A 64 -7.61 2.73 -2.98
N HIS A 65 -6.48 2.91 -3.69
CA HIS A 65 -5.53 1.84 -3.98
C HIS A 65 -4.99 1.20 -2.69
N MET A 66 -4.58 2.03 -1.72
CA MET A 66 -4.13 1.57 -0.40
C MET A 66 -5.24 0.82 0.34
N ALA A 67 -6.47 1.34 0.35
CA ALA A 67 -7.61 0.71 1.03
C ALA A 67 -7.95 -0.68 0.43
N ILE A 68 -7.94 -0.79 -0.91
CA ILE A 68 -8.16 -2.05 -1.62
C ILE A 68 -7.03 -3.04 -1.31
N ALA A 69 -5.77 -2.59 -1.33
CA ALA A 69 -4.62 -3.43 -1.03
C ALA A 69 -4.66 -3.96 0.41
N LEU A 70 -4.97 -3.11 1.39
CA LEU A 70 -5.10 -3.51 2.80
C LEU A 70 -6.25 -4.51 3.02
N THR A 71 -7.39 -4.27 2.37
CA THR A 71 -8.55 -5.18 2.44
C THR A 71 -8.23 -6.53 1.81
N THR A 72 -7.56 -6.53 0.66
CA THR A 72 -7.09 -7.75 -0.02
C THR A 72 -6.07 -8.49 0.85
N ALA A 73 -5.13 -7.80 1.49
CA ALA A 73 -4.16 -8.41 2.39
C ALA A 73 -4.83 -9.11 3.57
N LYS A 74 -5.84 -8.46 4.19
CA LYS A 74 -6.63 -9.08 5.25
C LYS A 74 -7.32 -10.36 4.76
N PHE A 75 -8.01 -10.28 3.62
CA PHE A 75 -8.71 -11.43 3.03
C PHE A 75 -7.75 -12.59 2.72
N LEU A 76 -6.60 -12.33 2.08
CA LEU A 76 -5.63 -13.37 1.75
C LEU A 76 -5.02 -14.03 2.98
N SER A 77 -4.82 -13.27 4.06
CA SER A 77 -4.41 -13.84 5.35
C SER A 77 -5.45 -14.80 5.93
N GLU A 78 -6.73 -14.43 5.89
CA GLU A 78 -7.83 -15.31 6.33
C GLU A 78 -7.95 -16.58 5.46
N GLN A 79 -7.48 -16.52 4.21
CA GLN A 79 -7.46 -17.65 3.28
C GLN A 79 -6.08 -18.32 3.17
N ARG A 80 -5.16 -18.10 4.13
CA ARG A 80 -3.75 -18.53 4.05
C ARG A 80 -3.57 -20.01 3.71
N SER A 81 -4.42 -20.91 4.22
CA SER A 81 -4.34 -22.35 3.96
C SER A 81 -4.64 -22.77 2.52
N ARG A 82 -5.22 -21.87 1.71
CA ARG A 82 -5.59 -22.11 0.31
C ARG A 82 -4.57 -21.51 -0.67
N LEU A 83 -3.61 -20.75 -0.18
CA LEU A 83 -2.63 -20.05 -1.01
C LEU A 83 -1.56 -21.03 -1.49
N GLN A 84 -1.23 -20.94 -2.79
CA GLN A 84 -0.15 -21.69 -3.44
C GLN A 84 1.10 -20.81 -3.69
N TYR A 85 1.11 -19.61 -3.13
CA TYR A 85 2.15 -18.60 -3.29
C TYR A 85 2.36 -17.86 -1.97
N ASN A 86 3.58 -17.37 -1.75
CA ASN A 86 3.82 -16.29 -0.80
C ASN A 86 3.25 -14.99 -1.39
N VAL A 87 2.83 -14.07 -0.53
CA VAL A 87 2.22 -12.81 -0.97
C VAL A 87 2.99 -11.63 -0.40
N ARG A 88 3.35 -10.67 -1.25
CA ARG A 88 3.90 -9.38 -0.86
C ARG A 88 2.93 -8.26 -1.23
N PHE A 89 2.71 -7.33 -0.33
CA PHE A 89 2.12 -6.04 -0.66
C PHE A 89 3.18 -4.96 -0.56
N ILE A 90 3.33 -4.16 -1.60
CA ILE A 90 4.26 -3.04 -1.69
C ILE A 90 3.43 -1.76 -1.64
N PHE A 91 3.70 -0.91 -0.66
CA PHE A 91 3.11 0.41 -0.52
C PHE A 91 4.22 1.41 -0.91
N GLN A 92 4.15 1.87 -2.16
CA GLN A 92 5.18 2.68 -2.80
C GLN A 92 4.89 4.17 -2.58
N MET A 93 5.92 4.92 -2.21
CA MET A 93 5.89 6.38 -2.18
C MET A 93 6.13 7.00 -3.57
N ALA A 94 5.73 8.26 -3.73
CA ALA A 94 6.16 9.15 -4.80
C ALA A 94 5.89 8.66 -6.24
N GLU A 95 4.72 8.07 -6.50
CA GLU A 95 4.31 7.74 -7.87
C GLU A 95 4.19 8.99 -8.74
N GLU A 96 3.72 10.11 -8.16
CA GLU A 96 3.45 11.36 -8.87
C GLU A 96 4.72 12.20 -9.13
N ASP A 97 5.85 11.91 -8.46
CA ASP A 97 7.10 12.66 -8.61
C ASP A 97 8.34 11.76 -8.77
N MET A 98 8.68 11.49 -10.03
CA MET A 98 9.87 10.71 -10.43
C MET A 98 11.22 11.34 -10.03
N ARG A 99 11.25 12.57 -9.49
CA ARG A 99 12.49 13.23 -9.04
C ARG A 99 12.86 12.83 -7.61
N VAL A 100 11.93 12.25 -6.86
CA VAL A 100 12.19 11.79 -5.49
C VAL A 100 13.12 10.58 -5.54
N PRO A 101 14.31 10.62 -4.89
CA PRO A 101 15.18 9.46 -4.83
C PRO A 101 14.44 8.26 -4.23
N GLY A 102 14.54 7.09 -4.87
CA GLY A 102 13.87 5.87 -4.43
C GLY A 102 12.41 5.74 -4.83
N ALA A 103 11.87 6.69 -5.60
CA ALA A 103 10.66 6.50 -6.41
C ALA A 103 10.87 5.42 -7.49
#